data_AF-A0AA39KCF6-F1
#
_entry.id   AF-A0AA39KCF6-F1
#
_cell.length_a   1.000
_cell.length_b   1.000
_cell.length_c   1.000
_cell.angle_alpha   90.00
_cell.angle_beta   90.00
_cell.angle_gamma   90.00
#
_symmetry.space_group_name_H-M   'P 1'
#
loop_
_entity.id
_entity.type
_entity.pdbx_description
1 polymer ?
#
loop_
_entity_poly.entity_id
_entity_poly.type
_entity_poly.pdbx_seq_one_letter_code
_entity_poly.pdbx_strand_id
1 'polypeptide(L)'
;MPTYLTHGQRLIIDSSNYVRRAQAPSYPSVYSPSRKSFDCPSTCSLPTPRSYSPPDWSCLPENDQHWLKVRLRNSLQAGDLSNMPSWFPLLRLVPSSCPSSPTSYQPYEFRQEFPTTSGGCAVTFSFSAVKEQLFTWRISLPSNRRQTGVLSPFVNFFDIEYVSENLPMTLAQVQVHTSVMNTPYWRFMEKDPSVILRALSTSLELGVLITIAPMQLRSQEILYVATSMDGKQEVLYSAQCQ
;
A
#
# COMPACT_ATOMS: atom_id res chain seq x y z
N MET A 1 42.39 -16.61 15.97
CA MET A 1 43.20 -15.53 16.57
C MET A 1 42.92 -14.26 15.78
N PRO A 2 42.42 -13.20 16.43
CA PRO A 2 41.82 -12.03 15.80
C PRO A 2 42.83 -10.92 15.55
N THR A 3 42.54 -10.03 14.60
CA THR A 3 43.22 -8.74 14.45
C THR A 3 42.18 -7.64 14.58
N TYR A 4 42.20 -6.93 15.71
CA TYR A 4 41.47 -5.69 15.94
C TYR A 4 42.37 -4.50 15.61
N LEU A 5 41.87 -3.54 14.82
CA LEU A 5 42.25 -2.12 14.75
C LEU A 5 41.15 -1.42 13.91
N THR A 6 40.60 -0.23 14.15
CA THR A 6 40.50 0.68 15.30
C THR A 6 39.48 1.76 14.91
N HIS A 7 38.97 2.44 15.93
CA HIS A 7 38.17 3.65 15.95
C HIS A 7 38.55 4.76 14.93
N GLY A 8 37.54 5.43 14.36
CA GLY A 8 37.58 6.85 13.99
C GLY A 8 38.17 7.22 12.62
N GLN A 9 37.36 7.18 11.56
CA GLN A 9 37.56 8.05 10.39
C GLN A 9 36.26 8.73 9.98
N ARG A 10 36.32 10.06 10.08
CA ARG A 10 35.31 11.05 9.70
C ARG A 10 35.33 11.16 8.18
N LEU A 11 34.23 10.82 7.50
CA LEU A 11 34.07 11.08 6.08
C LEU A 11 33.94 12.60 5.86
N ILE A 12 35.06 13.24 5.55
CA ILE A 12 35.12 14.60 4.99
C ILE A 12 34.86 14.43 3.49
N ILE A 13 33.68 14.86 3.03
CA ILE A 13 33.38 14.92 1.60
C ILE A 13 33.93 16.25 1.10
N ASP A 14 35.03 16.16 0.36
CA ASP A 14 35.67 17.27 -0.35
C ASP A 14 34.75 17.76 -1.47
N SER A 15 34.35 19.03 -1.39
CA SER A 15 33.50 19.71 -2.36
C SER A 15 34.37 20.49 -3.34
N SER A 16 35.04 19.81 -4.25
CA SER A 16 35.63 20.47 -5.40
C SER A 16 35.82 19.52 -6.59
N ASN A 17 35.47 20.04 -7.78
CA ASN A 17 35.69 19.49 -9.11
C ASN A 17 34.60 18.52 -9.62
N TYR A 18 33.62 19.07 -10.34
CA TYR A 18 33.64 19.04 -11.81
C TYR A 18 32.58 20.01 -12.35
N VAL A 19 33.03 21.18 -12.79
CA VAL A 19 32.29 22.01 -13.75
C VAL A 19 32.67 21.52 -15.14
N ARG A 20 31.73 20.90 -15.86
CA ARG A 20 31.67 21.01 -17.32
C ARG A 20 30.23 21.24 -17.75
N ARG A 21 30.02 22.49 -18.18
CA ARG A 21 28.87 23.00 -18.93
C ARG A 21 28.67 22.13 -20.18
N ALA A 22 27.49 21.53 -20.31
CA ALA A 22 26.93 21.17 -21.60
C ALA A 22 25.62 21.95 -21.73
N GLN A 23 25.59 22.89 -22.67
CA GLN A 23 24.34 23.54 -23.09
C GLN A 23 23.50 22.47 -23.81
N ALA A 24 22.33 22.16 -23.25
CA ALA A 24 21.34 21.34 -23.93
C ALA A 24 20.57 22.19 -24.97
N PRO A 25 20.22 21.64 -26.14
CA PRO A 25 19.42 22.34 -27.13
C PRO A 25 18.03 22.68 -26.57
N SER A 26 17.58 23.89 -26.84
CA SER A 26 16.23 24.36 -26.55
C SER A 26 15.20 23.58 -27.39
N TYR A 27 14.50 22.64 -26.76
CA TYR A 27 13.29 22.04 -27.29
C TYR A 27 12.05 22.66 -26.65
N PRO A 28 10.95 22.88 -27.40
CA PRO A 28 9.77 23.52 -26.88
C PRO A 28 9.09 22.66 -25.82
N SER A 29 9.02 23.22 -24.62
CA SER A 29 8.26 22.72 -23.47
C SER A 29 6.78 22.68 -23.78
N VAL A 30 6.28 21.53 -24.22
CA VAL A 30 4.85 21.22 -24.27
C VAL A 30 4.67 19.87 -23.61
N TYR A 31 4.68 19.85 -22.27
CA TYR A 31 4.00 18.89 -21.39
C TYR A 31 4.51 19.15 -19.97
N SER A 32 3.96 20.19 -19.35
CA SER A 32 4.01 20.31 -17.88
C SER A 32 2.92 19.37 -17.34
N PRO A 33 3.25 18.26 -16.67
CA PRO A 33 2.23 17.55 -15.91
C PRO A 33 1.80 18.50 -14.79
N SER A 34 0.55 18.96 -14.89
CA SER A 34 -0.14 19.70 -13.84
C SER A 34 0.00 18.92 -12.52
N ARG A 35 0.93 19.36 -11.65
CA ARG A 35 0.82 19.12 -10.22
C ARG A 35 -0.45 19.83 -9.80
N LYS A 36 -1.58 19.13 -9.80
CA LYS A 36 -2.77 19.61 -9.11
C LYS A 36 -2.33 19.86 -7.67
N SER A 37 -2.27 21.12 -7.28
CA SER A 37 -2.10 21.52 -5.89
C SER A 37 -3.30 20.97 -5.15
N PHE A 38 -3.08 19.93 -4.35
CA PHE A 38 -4.09 19.47 -3.42
C PHE A 38 -4.14 20.51 -2.30
N ASP A 39 -5.15 21.39 -2.35
CA ASP A 39 -5.43 22.32 -1.25
C ASP A 39 -5.76 21.48 0.00
N CYS A 40 -4.79 21.38 0.90
CA CYS A 40 -4.94 20.69 2.17
C CYS A 40 -5.63 21.63 3.17
N PRO A 41 -6.75 21.23 3.80
CA PRO A 41 -7.35 22.00 4.89
C PRO A 41 -6.38 22.13 6.07
N SER A 42 -6.50 23.20 6.87
CA SER A 42 -5.56 23.62 7.93
C SER A 42 -5.40 22.67 9.11
N THR A 43 -6.19 21.60 9.17
CA THR A 43 -6.14 20.55 10.20
C THR A 43 -6.18 19.19 9.51
N CYS A 44 -5.15 18.35 9.73
CA CYS A 44 -5.13 16.96 9.29
C CYS A 44 -5.98 16.19 10.29
N SER A 45 -7.30 16.25 10.13
CA SER A 45 -8.16 15.29 10.80
C SER A 45 -7.89 13.94 10.13
N LEU A 46 -7.38 12.97 10.90
CA LEU A 46 -7.43 11.57 10.48
C LEU A 46 -8.86 11.30 10.00
N PRO A 47 -9.04 10.77 8.78
CA PRO A 47 -10.37 10.55 8.24
C PRO A 47 -11.18 9.70 9.22
N THR A 48 -12.41 10.14 9.49
CA THR A 48 -13.33 9.40 10.36
C THR A 48 -13.46 7.98 9.83
N PRO A 49 -13.21 6.94 10.64
CA PRO A 49 -13.18 5.58 10.13
C PRO A 49 -14.55 5.21 9.56
N ARG A 50 -14.61 4.99 8.25
CA ARG A 50 -15.67 4.16 7.69
C ARG A 50 -15.40 2.74 8.19
N SER A 51 -16.41 2.08 8.74
CA SER A 51 -16.30 0.75 9.36
C SER A 51 -15.40 -0.16 8.52
N TYR A 52 -14.33 -0.66 9.13
CA TYR A 52 -13.46 -1.65 8.51
C TYR A 52 -14.11 -3.02 8.65
N SER A 53 -14.45 -3.67 7.53
CA SER A 53 -14.99 -5.01 7.56
C SER A 53 -13.93 -6.01 8.02
N PRO A 54 -14.26 -6.97 8.90
CA PRO A 54 -13.36 -8.03 9.30
C PRO A 54 -12.76 -8.77 8.11
N PRO A 55 -11.51 -9.25 8.20
CA PRO A 55 -11.01 -10.25 7.28
C PRO A 55 -11.76 -11.59 7.45
N ASP A 56 -12.70 -11.81 6.54
CA ASP A 56 -13.49 -12.99 6.17
C ASP A 56 -12.79 -14.32 5.74
N TRP A 57 -11.98 -15.02 6.53
CA TRP A 57 -11.26 -16.19 5.97
C TRP A 57 -12.10 -17.42 5.59
N SER A 58 -13.43 -17.40 5.78
CA SER A 58 -14.33 -18.56 5.62
C SER A 58 -14.41 -19.14 4.21
N CYS A 59 -13.94 -18.42 3.17
CA CYS A 59 -13.89 -18.96 1.82
C CYS A 59 -12.79 -20.02 1.61
N LEU A 60 -11.92 -20.23 2.60
CA LEU A 60 -10.85 -21.24 2.58
C LEU A 60 -11.02 -22.27 3.70
N PRO A 61 -10.59 -23.53 3.49
CA PRO A 61 -10.46 -24.51 4.57
C PRO A 61 -9.56 -24.00 5.70
N GLU A 62 -9.86 -24.32 6.95
CA GLU A 62 -9.14 -23.81 8.13
C GLU A 62 -7.62 -24.00 8.06
N ASN A 63 -7.16 -25.17 7.61
CA ASN A 63 -5.74 -25.46 7.40
C ASN A 63 -5.10 -24.52 6.36
N ASP A 64 -5.81 -24.22 5.28
CA ASP A 64 -5.34 -23.32 4.22
C ASP A 64 -5.37 -21.86 4.67
N GLN A 65 -6.30 -21.47 5.56
CA GLN A 65 -6.34 -20.11 6.13
C GLN A 65 -5.06 -19.80 6.90
N HIS A 66 -4.67 -20.67 7.83
CA HIS A 66 -3.46 -20.48 8.63
C HIS A 66 -2.21 -20.45 7.75
N TRP A 67 -2.09 -21.43 6.86
CA TRP A 67 -0.95 -21.53 5.95
C TRP A 67 -0.84 -20.29 5.05
N LEU A 68 -1.94 -19.85 4.42
CA LEU A 68 -1.95 -18.70 3.53
C LEU A 68 -1.62 -17.41 4.27
N LYS A 69 -2.16 -17.23 5.49
CA LYS A 69 -1.86 -16.06 6.33
C LYS A 69 -0.37 -15.98 6.65
N VAL A 70 0.25 -17.10 7.07
CA VAL A 70 1.70 -17.16 7.37
C VAL A 70 2.52 -16.92 6.11
N ARG A 71 2.15 -17.55 4.99
CA ARG A 71 2.87 -17.42 3.72
C ARG A 71 2.84 -15.97 3.21
N LEU A 72 1.67 -15.34 3.19
CA LEU A 72 1.51 -13.93 2.80
C LEU A 72 2.32 -13.01 3.70
N ARG A 73 2.24 -13.18 5.03
CA ARG A 73 3.02 -12.39 5.98
C ARG A 73 4.52 -12.45 5.69
N ASN A 74 5.07 -13.65 5.56
CA ASN A 74 6.49 -13.84 5.34
C ASN A 74 6.94 -13.28 3.97
N SER A 75 6.15 -13.47 2.91
CA SER A 75 6.44 -12.91 1.59
C SER A 75 6.39 -11.38 1.57
N LEU A 76 5.42 -10.77 2.27
CA LEU A 76 5.33 -9.31 2.40
C LEU A 76 6.53 -8.74 3.18
N GLN A 77 6.94 -9.40 4.27
CA GLN A 77 8.11 -8.97 5.04
C GLN A 77 9.43 -9.10 4.25
N ALA A 78 9.56 -10.17 3.46
CA ALA A 78 10.73 -10.38 2.62
C ALA A 78 10.75 -9.50 1.37
N GLY A 79 9.61 -8.93 0.97
CA GLY A 79 9.46 -8.27 -0.34
C GLY A 79 9.53 -9.26 -1.50
N ASP A 80 9.25 -10.54 -1.25
CA ASP A 80 9.39 -11.65 -2.20
C ASP A 80 8.03 -12.31 -2.45
N LEU A 81 7.27 -11.71 -3.36
CA LEU A 81 6.09 -12.31 -3.96
C LEU A 81 6.50 -12.81 -5.35
N SER A 82 6.29 -14.10 -5.63
CA SER A 82 6.81 -14.78 -6.83
C SER A 82 6.39 -14.11 -8.16
N ASN A 83 5.22 -13.49 -8.18
CA ASN A 83 4.70 -12.75 -9.33
C ASN A 83 4.58 -11.25 -9.04
N MET A 84 5.38 -10.70 -8.11
CA MET A 84 5.34 -9.28 -7.81
C MET A 84 5.77 -8.50 -9.03
N PRO A 85 4.91 -7.64 -9.57
CA PRO A 85 5.35 -6.74 -10.63
C PRO A 85 6.39 -5.78 -10.05
N SER A 86 7.43 -5.46 -10.83
CA SER A 86 8.49 -4.53 -10.41
C SER A 86 8.00 -3.12 -10.08
N TRP A 87 6.78 -2.79 -10.47
CA TRP A 87 6.09 -1.54 -10.18
C TRP A 87 5.25 -1.58 -8.90
N PHE A 88 5.15 -2.71 -8.19
CA PHE A 88 4.48 -2.77 -6.91
C PHE A 88 5.48 -2.50 -5.77
N PRO A 89 5.13 -1.72 -4.72
CA PRO A 89 3.86 -1.05 -4.47
C PRO A 89 3.77 0.40 -4.98
N LEU A 90 4.73 0.89 -5.78
CA LEU A 90 4.68 2.23 -6.37
C LEU A 90 4.96 2.19 -7.88
N LEU A 91 3.92 2.42 -8.68
CA LEU A 91 4.01 2.39 -10.13
C LEU A 91 4.79 3.60 -10.64
N ARG A 92 5.84 3.36 -11.44
CA ARG A 92 6.62 4.42 -12.10
C ARG A 92 6.37 4.39 -13.61
N LEU A 93 6.14 5.56 -14.22
CA LEU A 93 5.77 5.66 -15.65
C LEU A 93 6.94 5.38 -16.61
N VAL A 94 8.18 5.47 -16.14
CA VAL A 94 9.37 5.21 -16.95
C VAL A 94 10.19 4.12 -16.25
N PRO A 95 10.71 3.13 -17.00
CA PRO A 95 11.58 2.10 -16.44
C PRO A 95 12.77 2.70 -15.68
N SER A 96 13.29 1.92 -14.74
CA SER A 96 14.26 2.26 -13.67
C SER A 96 15.59 2.93 -14.08
N SER A 97 15.84 3.17 -15.37
CA SER A 97 17.04 3.88 -15.85
C SER A 97 17.03 5.37 -15.52
N CYS A 98 15.88 5.93 -15.14
CA CYS A 98 15.73 7.33 -14.78
C CYS A 98 15.23 7.49 -13.33
N PRO A 99 16.10 7.82 -12.35
CA PRO A 99 15.70 7.96 -10.94
C PRO A 99 14.73 9.11 -10.69
N SER A 100 14.53 10.01 -11.68
CA SER A 100 13.57 11.10 -11.64
C SER A 100 12.23 10.78 -12.31
N SER A 101 11.96 9.52 -12.67
CA SER A 101 10.66 9.13 -13.22
C SER A 101 9.53 9.39 -12.21
N PRO A 102 8.47 10.12 -12.57
CA PRO A 102 7.39 10.39 -11.64
C PRO A 102 6.61 9.11 -11.28
N THR A 103 6.21 9.02 -10.02
CA THR A 103 5.27 8.01 -9.52
C THR A 103 3.89 8.24 -10.16
N SER A 104 3.30 7.20 -10.74
CA SER A 104 1.92 7.16 -11.21
C SER A 104 0.99 6.83 -10.06
N TYR A 105 -0.09 7.59 -9.95
CA TYR A 105 -1.17 7.34 -8.98
C TYR A 105 -2.41 6.73 -9.67
N GLN A 106 -2.24 6.18 -10.87
CA GLN A 106 -3.31 5.41 -11.50
C GLN A 106 -3.59 4.14 -10.70
N PRO A 107 -4.86 3.79 -10.47
CA PRO A 107 -5.22 2.52 -9.85
C PRO A 107 -4.65 1.36 -10.66
N TYR A 108 -4.20 0.32 -9.95
CA TYR A 108 -3.71 -0.90 -10.56
C TYR A 108 -4.04 -2.10 -9.68
N GLU A 109 -4.03 -3.29 -10.27
CA GLU A 109 -4.15 -4.54 -9.54
C GLU A 109 -3.33 -5.65 -10.20
N PHE A 110 -2.91 -6.62 -9.40
CA PHE A 110 -2.38 -7.89 -9.90
C PHE A 110 -2.82 -9.03 -8.99
N ARG A 111 -2.76 -10.26 -9.52
CA ARG A 111 -3.15 -11.47 -8.81
C ARG A 111 -1.95 -12.38 -8.60
N GLN A 112 -1.90 -13.03 -7.45
CA GLN A 112 -0.94 -14.08 -7.15
C GLN A 112 -1.70 -15.33 -6.74
N GLU A 113 -1.39 -16.44 -7.40
CA GLU A 113 -1.96 -17.73 -7.07
C GLU A 113 -1.11 -18.42 -6.00
N PHE A 114 -1.79 -18.94 -4.98
CA PHE A 114 -1.20 -19.75 -3.93
C PHE A 114 -1.77 -21.15 -4.00
N PRO A 115 -0.95 -22.21 -3.99
CA PRO A 115 -1.46 -23.58 -3.95
C PRO A 115 -2.21 -23.81 -2.64
N THR A 116 -3.44 -24.30 -2.72
CA THR A 116 -4.26 -24.70 -1.58
C THR A 116 -4.72 -26.14 -1.76
N THR A 117 -5.23 -26.77 -0.71
CA THR A 117 -5.76 -28.15 -0.79
C THR A 117 -6.90 -28.30 -1.82
N SER A 118 -7.60 -27.20 -2.13
CA SER A 118 -8.71 -27.13 -3.09
C SER A 118 -8.32 -26.78 -4.53
N GLY A 119 -7.02 -26.77 -4.88
CA GLY A 119 -6.57 -26.50 -6.26
C GLY A 119 -6.10 -25.06 -6.52
N GLY A 120 -5.91 -24.25 -5.47
CA GLY A 120 -5.33 -22.91 -5.57
C GLY A 120 -6.25 -21.79 -5.12
N CYS A 121 -5.65 -20.70 -4.64
CA CYS A 121 -6.33 -19.48 -4.23
C CYS A 121 -5.63 -18.27 -4.86
N ALA A 122 -6.38 -17.50 -5.65
CA ALA A 122 -5.89 -16.25 -6.22
C ALA A 122 -6.08 -15.10 -5.23
N VAL A 123 -4.99 -14.54 -4.73
CA VAL A 123 -4.99 -13.34 -3.90
C VAL A 123 -4.79 -12.12 -4.79
N THR A 124 -5.64 -11.11 -4.63
CA THR A 124 -5.55 -9.86 -5.39
C THR A 124 -4.86 -8.78 -4.56
N PHE A 125 -3.88 -8.13 -5.16
CA PHE A 125 -3.22 -6.94 -4.62
C PHE A 125 -3.66 -5.75 -5.45
N SER A 126 -4.20 -4.72 -4.82
CA SER A 126 -4.67 -3.53 -5.51
C SER A 126 -4.19 -2.25 -4.86
N PHE A 127 -4.06 -1.23 -5.69
CA PHE A 127 -3.82 0.14 -5.31
C PHE A 127 -4.91 1.03 -5.88
N SER A 128 -5.37 1.98 -5.08
CA SER A 128 -6.27 3.03 -5.54
C SER A 128 -5.96 4.35 -4.84
N ALA A 129 -6.08 5.44 -5.59
CA ALA A 129 -6.10 6.80 -5.06
C ALA A 129 -7.56 7.25 -5.02
N VAL A 130 -8.18 7.26 -3.85
CA VAL A 130 -9.59 7.67 -3.69
C VAL A 130 -9.66 9.20 -3.59
N LYS A 131 -10.77 9.79 -4.05
CA LYS A 131 -11.05 11.24 -3.98
C LYS A 131 -10.91 11.83 -2.56
N GLU A 132 -10.96 10.99 -1.53
CA GLU A 132 -10.87 11.32 -0.11
C GLU A 132 -9.43 11.52 0.40
N GLN A 133 -8.49 11.90 -0.46
CA GLN A 133 -7.10 12.19 -0.07
C GLN A 133 -6.35 11.00 0.58
N LEU A 134 -6.71 9.78 0.20
CA LEU A 134 -6.07 8.55 0.69
C LEU A 134 -5.59 7.68 -0.46
N PHE A 135 -4.33 7.28 -0.37
CA PHE A 135 -3.77 6.17 -1.14
C PHE A 135 -4.02 4.87 -0.40
N THR A 136 -4.67 3.92 -1.05
CA THR A 136 -5.07 2.66 -0.42
C THR A 136 -4.42 1.49 -1.15
N TRP A 137 -3.68 0.68 -0.39
CA TRP A 137 -3.22 -0.64 -0.81
C TRP A 137 -4.06 -1.69 -0.11
N ARG A 138 -4.50 -2.69 -0.86
CA ARG A 138 -5.40 -3.72 -0.36
C ARG A 138 -4.97 -5.10 -0.83
N ILE A 139 -5.12 -6.08 0.05
CA ILE A 139 -5.04 -7.50 -0.26
C ILE A 139 -6.44 -8.07 -0.11
N SER A 140 -6.95 -8.75 -1.12
CA SER A 140 -8.30 -9.33 -1.09
C SER A 140 -8.36 -10.74 -1.66
N LEU A 141 -9.32 -11.52 -1.15
CA LEU A 141 -9.73 -12.80 -1.70
C LEU A 141 -10.94 -12.64 -2.62
N PRO A 142 -11.08 -13.51 -3.62
CA PRO A 142 -12.32 -13.62 -4.37
C PRO A 142 -13.45 -13.96 -3.40
N SER A 143 -14.58 -13.25 -3.54
CA SER A 143 -15.79 -13.59 -2.80
C SER A 143 -16.40 -14.83 -3.41
N ASN A 144 -16.04 -16.00 -2.88
CA ASN A 144 -16.64 -17.26 -3.31
C ASN A 144 -17.76 -17.67 -2.36
N ARG A 145 -18.69 -16.75 -2.09
CA ARG A 145 -19.90 -17.05 -1.32
C ARG A 145 -20.90 -17.76 -2.23
N ARG A 146 -20.57 -19.00 -2.61
CA ARG A 146 -21.45 -20.02 -3.24
C ARG A 146 -21.97 -19.72 -4.66
N GLN A 147 -21.24 -20.19 -5.66
CA GLN A 147 -21.86 -20.95 -6.76
C GLN A 147 -22.34 -22.32 -6.23
N THR A 148 -23.35 -22.32 -5.37
CA THR A 148 -24.21 -23.48 -5.11
C THR A 148 -25.63 -22.97 -4.97
N GLY A 149 -26.14 -22.43 -6.07
CA GLY A 149 -27.55 -22.14 -6.28
C GLY A 149 -27.99 -22.99 -7.45
N VAL A 150 -28.64 -24.11 -7.15
CA VAL A 150 -29.54 -24.80 -8.08
C VAL A 150 -30.38 -23.71 -8.76
N LEU A 151 -30.43 -23.71 -10.10
CA LEU A 151 -31.37 -22.90 -10.85
C LEU A 151 -32.78 -23.32 -10.42
N SER A 152 -33.35 -22.63 -9.43
CA SER A 152 -34.78 -22.63 -9.16
C SER A 152 -35.45 -21.82 -10.29
N PRO A 153 -36.31 -22.42 -11.13
CA PRO A 153 -36.91 -21.72 -12.27
C PRO A 153 -38.13 -20.86 -11.88
N PHE A 154 -38.33 -20.55 -10.59
CA PHE A 154 -39.48 -19.78 -10.13
C PHE A 154 -39.08 -18.78 -9.05
N VAL A 155 -38.76 -17.54 -9.44
CA VAL A 155 -38.94 -16.37 -8.57
C VAL A 155 -39.39 -15.17 -9.42
N ASN A 156 -40.46 -14.52 -8.96
CA ASN A 156 -41.23 -13.50 -9.66
C ASN A 156 -40.50 -12.15 -9.83
N PHE A 157 -40.87 -11.44 -10.90
CA PHE A 157 -40.24 -10.24 -11.46
C PHE A 157 -40.48 -8.90 -10.72
N PHE A 158 -40.98 -8.88 -9.49
CA PHE A 158 -41.31 -7.62 -8.80
C PHE A 158 -40.99 -7.70 -7.31
N ASP A 159 -39.70 -7.57 -6.99
CA ASP A 159 -39.12 -6.97 -5.76
C ASP A 159 -37.61 -7.26 -5.80
N ILE A 160 -36.82 -6.37 -6.39
CA ILE A 160 -35.35 -6.47 -6.34
C ILE A 160 -34.80 -5.19 -5.71
N GLU A 161 -34.93 -5.13 -4.39
CA GLU A 161 -34.12 -4.27 -3.54
C GLU A 161 -32.73 -4.93 -3.39
N TYR A 162 -31.75 -4.43 -4.15
CA TYR A 162 -30.29 -4.55 -3.97
C TYR A 162 -29.76 -5.73 -3.12
N VAL A 163 -29.68 -6.93 -3.72
CA VAL A 163 -29.01 -8.09 -3.11
C VAL A 163 -27.53 -8.09 -3.48
N SER A 164 -26.71 -7.59 -2.55
CA SER A 164 -25.25 -7.82 -2.35
C SER A 164 -24.48 -8.48 -3.50
N GLU A 165 -23.96 -7.67 -4.42
CA GLU A 165 -22.98 -8.11 -5.43
C GLU A 165 -21.69 -8.60 -4.77
N ASN A 166 -21.03 -9.59 -5.40
CA ASN A 166 -19.86 -10.35 -4.93
C ASN A 166 -18.60 -9.49 -4.70
N LEU A 167 -18.62 -8.61 -3.69
CA LEU A 167 -17.51 -7.73 -3.38
C LEU A 167 -16.29 -8.52 -2.90
N PRO A 168 -15.11 -8.32 -3.49
CA PRO A 168 -13.89 -9.00 -3.08
C PRO A 168 -13.59 -8.67 -1.62
N MET A 169 -13.16 -9.68 -0.92
CA MET A 169 -13.14 -9.68 0.52
C MET A 169 -11.77 -9.26 1.02
N THR A 170 -11.71 -8.22 1.84
CA THR A 170 -10.44 -7.59 2.23
C THR A 170 -9.76 -8.38 3.35
N LEU A 171 -8.51 -8.77 3.13
CA LEU A 171 -7.66 -9.45 4.13
C LEU A 171 -6.79 -8.47 4.91
N ALA A 172 -6.23 -7.49 4.20
CA ALA A 172 -5.34 -6.49 4.76
C ALA A 172 -5.49 -5.19 3.97
N GLN A 173 -5.32 -4.06 4.66
CA GLN A 173 -5.44 -2.75 4.05
C GLN A 173 -4.52 -1.74 4.73
N VAL A 174 -3.81 -0.98 3.90
CA VAL A 174 -3.00 0.16 4.33
C VAL A 174 -3.50 1.40 3.60
N GLN A 175 -3.66 2.48 4.35
CA GLN A 175 -4.00 3.79 3.83
C GLN A 175 -2.88 4.78 4.15
N VAL A 176 -2.53 5.62 3.18
CA VAL A 176 -1.60 6.73 3.36
C VAL A 176 -2.32 8.02 3.01
N HIS A 177 -2.34 8.96 3.96
CA HIS A 177 -2.94 10.28 3.73
C HIS A 177 -2.08 11.10 2.75
N THR A 178 -2.69 11.82 1.81
CA THR A 178 -1.95 12.58 0.77
C THR A 178 -1.05 13.66 1.35
N SER A 179 -1.36 14.19 2.54
CA SER A 179 -0.48 15.13 3.23
C SER A 179 0.92 14.56 3.53
N VAL A 180 1.06 13.22 3.63
CA VAL A 180 2.37 12.56 3.75
C VAL A 180 3.24 12.88 2.54
N MET A 181 2.67 13.05 1.34
CA MET A 181 3.43 13.38 0.11
C MET A 181 4.25 14.66 0.22
N ASN A 182 3.81 15.59 1.06
CA ASN A 182 4.47 16.87 1.26
C ASN A 182 5.58 16.79 2.34
N THR A 183 5.85 15.61 2.89
CA THR A 183 6.84 15.38 3.93
C THR A 183 8.10 14.68 3.39
N PRO A 184 9.25 14.81 4.08
CA PRO A 184 10.44 14.01 3.75
C PRO A 184 10.18 12.50 3.82
N TYR A 185 9.22 12.06 4.65
CA TYR A 185 8.84 10.66 4.77
C TYR A 185 8.36 10.05 3.46
N TRP A 186 7.61 10.80 2.65
CA TRP A 186 7.19 10.31 1.34
C TRP A 186 8.37 10.02 0.43
N ARG A 187 9.39 10.90 0.44
CA ARG A 187 10.62 10.68 -0.35
C ARG A 187 11.38 9.45 0.14
N PHE A 188 11.37 9.19 1.45
CA PHE A 188 11.91 7.96 2.01
C PHE A 188 11.14 6.73 1.52
N MET A 189 9.81 6.77 1.59
CA MET A 189 8.94 5.68 1.12
C MET A 189 9.01 5.44 -0.39
N GLU A 190 9.27 6.49 -1.20
CA GLU A 190 9.52 6.35 -2.64
C GLU A 190 10.85 5.64 -2.94
N LYS A 191 11.84 5.76 -2.04
CA LYS A 191 13.15 5.08 -2.13
C LYS A 191 13.08 3.66 -1.59
N ASP A 192 12.41 3.48 -0.46
CA ASP A 192 12.19 2.19 0.18
C ASP A 192 10.68 1.91 0.30
N PRO A 193 10.05 1.35 -0.75
CA PRO A 193 8.63 1.05 -0.73
C PRO A 193 8.30 -0.17 0.13
N SER A 194 9.29 -0.86 0.72
CA SER A 194 9.06 -1.99 1.63
C SER A 194 8.27 -1.59 2.87
N VAL A 195 8.24 -0.30 3.22
CA VAL A 195 7.40 0.28 4.27
C VAL A 195 5.92 -0.10 4.08
N ILE A 196 5.41 -0.02 2.84
CA ILE A 196 4.01 -0.37 2.53
C ILE A 196 3.78 -1.87 2.69
N LEU A 197 4.75 -2.69 2.26
CA LEU A 197 4.66 -4.15 2.37
C LEU A 197 4.67 -4.61 3.83
N ARG A 198 5.54 -4.03 4.67
CA ARG A 198 5.58 -4.28 6.11
C ARG A 198 4.28 -3.84 6.78
N ALA A 199 3.75 -2.67 6.43
CA ALA A 199 2.46 -2.22 6.93
C ALA A 199 1.32 -3.18 6.51
N LEU A 200 1.31 -3.69 5.28
CA LEU A 200 0.34 -4.70 4.84
C LEU A 200 0.49 -6.01 5.63
N SER A 201 1.72 -6.44 5.89
CA SER A 201 2.00 -7.60 6.75
C SER A 201 1.45 -7.41 8.16
N THR A 202 1.67 -6.24 8.77
CA THR A 202 1.15 -5.93 10.12
C THR A 202 -0.38 -5.87 10.12
N SER A 203 -0.98 -5.25 9.09
CA SER A 203 -2.44 -5.21 8.92
C SER A 203 -3.03 -6.62 8.83
N LEU A 204 -2.39 -7.52 8.07
CA LEU A 204 -2.78 -8.92 7.94
C LEU A 204 -2.68 -9.68 9.27
N GLU A 205 -1.59 -9.47 10.01
CA GLU A 205 -1.33 -10.15 11.28
C GLU A 205 -2.36 -9.76 12.34
N LEU A 206 -2.56 -8.46 12.52
CA LEU A 206 -3.44 -7.88 13.54
C LEU A 206 -4.93 -7.85 13.13
N GLY A 207 -5.24 -7.98 11.84
CA GLY A 207 -6.62 -7.85 11.34
C GLY A 207 -7.18 -6.43 11.48
N VAL A 208 -6.33 -5.42 11.30
CA VAL A 208 -6.68 -3.99 11.43
C VAL A 208 -6.36 -3.22 10.16
N LEU A 209 -7.06 -2.11 9.93
CA LEU A 209 -6.66 -1.12 8.93
C LEU A 209 -5.50 -0.30 9.50
N ILE A 210 -4.39 -0.20 8.76
CA ILE A 210 -3.29 0.71 9.12
C ILE A 210 -3.41 2.00 8.33
N THR A 211 -3.42 3.14 9.01
CA THR A 211 -3.41 4.47 8.42
C THR A 211 -2.09 5.17 8.75
N ILE A 212 -1.36 5.59 7.71
CA ILE A 212 -0.13 6.36 7.80
C ILE A 212 -0.46 7.82 7.51
N ALA A 213 -0.28 8.69 8.50
CA ALA A 213 -0.61 10.11 8.39
C ALA A 213 0.33 10.95 9.26
N PRO A 214 0.57 12.23 8.93
CA PRO A 214 1.29 13.11 9.83
C PRO A 214 0.44 13.38 11.09
N MET A 215 1.08 13.50 12.25
CA MET A 215 0.41 13.82 13.51
C MET A 215 -0.36 15.15 13.42
N GLN A 216 0.25 16.15 12.77
CA GLN A 216 -0.34 17.44 12.44
C GLN A 216 0.17 17.88 11.06
N LEU A 217 -0.56 18.77 10.38
CA LEU A 217 -0.04 19.37 9.16
C LEU A 217 1.27 20.09 9.46
N ARG A 218 2.30 19.82 8.65
CA ARG A 218 3.67 20.34 8.80
C ARG A 218 4.45 19.77 9.99
N SER A 219 3.88 18.81 10.74
CA SER A 219 4.67 18.03 11.67
C SER A 219 5.67 17.17 10.91
N GLN A 220 6.87 17.04 11.47
CA GLN A 220 7.84 16.05 11.03
C GLN A 220 7.49 14.65 11.57
N GLU A 221 6.48 14.52 12.42
CA GLU A 221 6.07 13.23 12.96
C GLU A 221 4.98 12.57 12.11
N ILE A 222 5.26 11.33 11.69
CA ILE A 222 4.34 10.43 10.99
C ILE A 222 3.85 9.36 11.97
N LEU A 223 2.55 9.16 12.02
CA LEU A 223 1.89 8.16 12.85
C LEU A 223 1.44 6.97 12.00
N TYR A 224 1.52 5.79 12.61
CA TYR A 224 0.91 4.55 12.16
C TYR A 224 -0.24 4.24 13.09
N VAL A 225 -1.46 4.45 12.61
CA VAL A 225 -2.68 4.27 13.39
C VAL A 225 -3.36 2.98 12.97
N ALA A 226 -3.55 2.05 13.89
CA ALA A 226 -4.41 0.89 13.70
C ALA A 226 -5.86 1.28 13.96
N THR A 227 -6.75 0.94 13.04
CA THR A 227 -8.20 1.01 13.24
C THR A 227 -8.74 -0.42 13.31
N SER A 228 -9.25 -0.79 14.47
CA SER A 228 -9.92 -2.07 14.71
C SER A 228 -11.30 -2.13 14.04
N MET A 229 -11.91 -3.33 14.04
CA MET A 229 -13.27 -3.55 13.51
C MET A 229 -14.33 -2.67 14.20
N ASP A 230 -14.18 -2.43 15.50
CA ASP A 230 -15.08 -1.59 16.28
C ASP A 230 -14.87 -0.08 16.04
N GLY A 231 -13.98 0.28 15.11
CA GLY A 231 -13.59 1.65 14.82
C GLY A 231 -12.65 2.27 15.86
N LYS A 232 -12.22 1.52 16.89
CA LYS A 232 -11.23 2.01 17.86
C LYS A 232 -9.88 2.21 17.18
N GLN A 233 -9.27 3.36 17.44
CA GLN A 233 -7.98 3.73 16.90
C GLN A 233 -6.89 3.67 17.98
N GLU A 234 -5.74 3.11 17.62
CA GLU A 234 -4.55 3.03 18.46
C GLU A 234 -3.32 3.40 17.66
N VAL A 235 -2.41 4.17 18.25
CA VAL A 235 -1.12 4.48 17.62
C VAL A 235 -0.18 3.30 17.84
N LEU A 236 0.18 2.61 16.76
CA LEU A 236 1.13 1.50 16.81
C LEU A 236 2.58 1.97 16.86
N TYR A 237 2.88 3.06 16.15
CA TYR A 237 4.24 3.54 15.95
C TYR A 237 4.23 5.00 15.50
N SER A 238 5.28 5.76 15.86
CA SER A 238 5.55 7.07 15.28
C SER A 238 6.98 7.19 14.78
N ALA A 239 7.16 7.97 13.72
CA ALA A 239 8.44 8.21 13.07
C ALA A 239 8.69 9.70 12.88
N GLN A 240 9.88 10.18 13.21
CA GLN A 240 10.30 11.55 12.92
C GLN A 240 10.99 11.65 11.56
N CYS A 241 10.60 12.63 10.77
CA CYS A 241 11.21 13.00 9.50
C CYS A 241 12.46 13.84 9.78
N GLN A 242 13.64 13.27 9.59
CA GLN A 242 14.91 14.00 9.57
C GLN A 242 15.28 14.44 8.15
#